data_AF-A0A847IRT1-F1
#
_entry.id   AF-A0A847IRT1-F1
#
_cell.length_a   1.000
_cell.length_b   1.000
_cell.length_c   1.000
_cell.angle_alpha   90.00
_cell.angle_beta   90.00
_cell.angle_gamma   90.00
#
_symmetry.space_group_name_H-M   'P 1'
#
loop_
_entity.id
_entity.type
_entity.pdbx_description
1 polymer ?
#
loop_
_entity_poly.entity_id
_entity_poly.type
_entity_poly.pdbx_seq_one_letter_code
_entity_poly.pdbx_strand_id
1 'polypeptide(L)'
;NAPLLGKDHYKMTPLNGGKDIWEKLLSQTDNICLLICGHYAEANESFADNVGFRTDKNKAGNDVFQMMFNTQALGGGLSGNGGDGWLRVLEFMPDGKTVHVITYSPLFAFSPRTKHLAVDTAPYNSFSFIIE
;
A
#
# COMPACT_ATOMS: atom_id res chain seq x y z
N ASN A 1 0.73 -8.88 -10.35
CA ASN A 1 1.55 -8.11 -9.39
C ASN A 1 1.81 -6.72 -9.95
N ALA A 2 1.65 -5.67 -9.14
CA ALA A 2 2.01 -4.30 -9.52
C ALA A 2 3.52 -4.18 -9.82
N PRO A 3 3.98 -3.36 -10.78
CA PRO A 3 5.40 -3.26 -11.14
C PRO A 3 6.25 -2.60 -10.04
N LEU A 4 7.55 -2.90 -10.02
CA LEU A 4 8.52 -2.14 -9.23
C LEU A 4 8.94 -0.90 -10.03
N LEU A 5 8.65 0.29 -9.49
CA LEU A 5 8.94 1.54 -10.19
C LEU A 5 10.41 1.95 -10.01
N GLY A 6 10.97 2.53 -11.07
CA GLY A 6 12.37 2.95 -11.15
C GLY A 6 12.61 4.38 -10.69
N LYS A 7 13.66 5.00 -11.23
CA LYS A 7 14.00 6.41 -10.99
C LYS A 7 13.26 7.30 -11.99
N ASP A 8 11.95 7.42 -11.84
CA ASP A 8 11.18 8.20 -12.81
C ASP A 8 11.15 9.68 -12.41
N HIS A 9 11.55 10.54 -13.36
CA HIS A 9 11.40 12.00 -13.37
C HIS A 9 12.03 12.86 -12.24
N TYR A 10 12.65 12.25 -11.23
CA TYR A 10 13.33 12.98 -10.14
C TYR A 10 14.75 13.45 -10.50
N LYS A 11 15.03 14.73 -10.22
CA LYS A 11 16.35 15.35 -10.47
C LYS A 11 17.37 15.09 -9.36
N MET A 12 16.96 14.59 -8.19
CA MET A 12 17.85 14.36 -7.04
C MET A 12 18.81 13.21 -7.34
N THR A 13 20.12 13.40 -7.14
CA THR A 13 21.12 12.32 -7.26
C THR A 13 22.16 12.38 -6.14
N PRO A 14 22.56 11.23 -5.55
CA PRO A 14 22.05 9.88 -5.80
C PRO A 14 20.65 9.65 -5.16
N LEU A 15 19.86 8.76 -5.75
CA LEU A 15 18.53 8.35 -5.25
C LEU A 15 18.32 6.83 -5.43
N ASN A 16 17.49 6.22 -4.60
CA ASN A 16 17.01 4.84 -4.75
C ASN A 16 15.49 4.84 -5.00
N GLY A 17 15.06 4.33 -6.16
CA GLY A 17 13.65 4.09 -6.46
C GLY A 17 13.15 2.76 -5.90
N GLY A 18 11.89 2.40 -6.15
CA GLY A 18 11.30 1.13 -5.68
C GLY A 18 12.11 -0.10 -6.10
N LYS A 19 12.58 -0.12 -7.37
CA LYS A 19 13.47 -1.17 -7.88
C LYS A 19 14.81 -1.23 -7.14
N ASP A 20 15.45 -0.08 -6.88
CA ASP A 20 16.71 -0.04 -6.15
C ASP A 20 16.55 -0.54 -4.70
N ILE A 21 15.45 -0.17 -4.03
CA ILE A 21 15.13 -0.65 -2.68
C ILE A 21 14.94 -2.17 -2.68
N TRP A 22 14.26 -2.72 -3.69
CA TRP A 22 14.15 -4.17 -3.85
C TRP A 22 15.51 -4.84 -4.03
N GLU A 23 16.28 -4.41 -5.03
CA GLU A 23 17.52 -5.07 -5.44
C GLU A 23 18.64 -4.96 -4.39
N LYS A 24 18.74 -3.81 -3.71
CA LYS A 24 19.86 -3.51 -2.79
C LYS A 24 19.57 -3.87 -1.33
N LEU A 25 18.30 -3.85 -0.92
CA LEU A 25 17.91 -4.06 0.48
C LEU A 25 17.00 -5.27 0.63
N LEU A 26 15.77 -5.21 0.12
CA LEU A 26 14.74 -6.20 0.46
C LEU A 26 15.09 -7.62 -0.02
N SER A 27 15.55 -7.76 -1.26
CA SER A 27 15.97 -9.06 -1.79
C SER A 27 17.28 -9.58 -1.20
N GLN A 28 18.06 -8.72 -0.53
CA GLN A 28 19.36 -9.06 0.08
C GLN A 28 19.27 -9.37 1.58
N THR A 29 18.11 -9.13 2.20
CA THR A 29 17.98 -9.17 3.65
C THR A 29 16.96 -10.23 4.06
N ASP A 30 17.39 -11.18 4.88
CA ASP A 30 16.60 -12.37 5.20
C ASP A 30 15.47 -12.10 6.20
N ASN A 31 15.62 -11.08 7.04
CA ASN A 31 14.72 -10.77 8.15
C ASN A 31 13.69 -9.67 7.86
N ILE A 32 13.67 -9.10 6.65
CA ILE A 32 12.63 -8.14 6.25
C ILE A 32 11.54 -8.88 5.48
N CYS A 33 10.33 -8.91 6.03
CA CYS A 33 9.18 -9.58 5.42
C CYS A 33 8.09 -8.62 4.92
N LEU A 34 8.13 -7.34 5.28
CA LEU A 34 7.09 -6.38 4.90
C LEU A 34 7.67 -4.99 4.56
N LEU A 35 7.32 -4.48 3.38
CA LEU A 35 7.50 -3.09 2.97
C LEU A 35 6.12 -2.41 2.90
N ILE A 36 6.00 -1.22 3.48
CA ILE A 36 4.87 -0.30 3.26
C ILE A 36 5.42 0.98 2.66
N CYS A 37 4.81 1.46 1.58
CA CYS A 37 5.19 2.70 0.90
C CYS A 37 3.96 3.47 0.38
N GLY A 38 4.19 4.67 -0.13
CA GLY A 38 3.16 5.53 -0.73
C GLY A 38 3.78 6.36 -1.86
N HIS A 39 3.46 7.66 -1.89
CA HIS A 39 4.01 8.67 -2.82
C HIS A 39 3.55 8.56 -4.27
N TYR A 40 3.45 7.36 -4.83
CA TYR A 40 2.87 7.14 -6.15
C TYR A 40 1.36 7.40 -6.11
N ALA A 41 0.81 8.15 -7.05
CA ALA A 41 -0.63 8.35 -7.17
C ALA A 41 -1.01 8.65 -8.62
N GLU A 42 -2.16 8.16 -9.03
CA GLU A 42 -2.76 8.43 -10.34
C GLU A 42 -4.00 9.30 -10.16
N ALA A 43 -4.04 10.43 -10.87
CA ALA A 43 -5.12 11.42 -10.78
C ALA A 43 -6.34 11.08 -11.64
N ASN A 44 -6.61 9.79 -11.83
CA ASN A 44 -7.68 9.26 -12.69
C ASN A 44 -8.93 8.81 -11.90
N GLU A 45 -8.99 9.12 -10.61
CA GLU A 45 -10.06 8.73 -9.66
C GLU A 45 -10.22 7.21 -9.47
N SER A 46 -9.28 6.40 -9.97
CA SER A 46 -9.28 4.94 -9.78
C SER A 46 -8.62 4.60 -8.45
N PHE A 47 -9.38 4.01 -7.53
CA PHE A 47 -8.82 3.52 -6.27
C PHE A 47 -7.72 2.46 -6.52
N ALA A 48 -7.99 1.53 -7.44
CA ALA A 48 -7.12 0.40 -7.74
C ALA A 48 -5.74 0.82 -8.27
N ASP A 49 -5.66 1.95 -8.98
CA ASP A 49 -4.38 2.48 -9.51
C ASP A 49 -3.57 3.22 -8.44
N ASN A 50 -4.19 3.54 -7.30
CA ASN A 50 -3.61 4.26 -6.18
C ASN A 50 -3.22 3.36 -5.00
N VAL A 51 -3.33 2.03 -5.18
CA VAL A 51 -2.89 1.02 -4.21
C VAL A 51 -2.19 -0.14 -4.90
N GLY A 52 -1.37 -0.87 -4.16
CA GLY A 52 -0.66 -2.03 -4.70
C GLY A 52 -0.34 -3.03 -3.61
N PHE A 53 -0.44 -4.31 -3.94
CA PHE A 53 0.06 -5.39 -3.11
C PHE A 53 0.75 -6.42 -3.98
N ARG A 54 1.93 -6.87 -3.56
CA ARG A 54 2.67 -7.95 -4.23
C ARG A 54 3.51 -8.69 -3.22
N THR A 55 3.84 -9.93 -3.57
CA THR A 55 4.77 -10.78 -2.84
C THR A 55 5.86 -11.22 -3.78
N ASP A 56 7.10 -11.14 -3.33
CA ASP A 56 8.27 -11.60 -4.04
C ASP A 56 9.18 -12.36 -3.07
N LYS A 57 9.97 -13.29 -3.61
CA LYS A 57 10.94 -14.06 -2.82
C LYS A 57 12.27 -13.31 -2.71
N ASN A 58 12.82 -13.17 -1.50
CA ASN A 58 14.19 -12.71 -1.33
C ASN A 58 15.20 -13.81 -1.71
N LYS A 59 16.50 -13.52 -1.62
CA LYS A 59 17.56 -14.49 -1.97
C LYS A 59 17.57 -15.75 -1.09
N ALA A 60 17.08 -15.67 0.15
CA ALA A 60 16.91 -16.83 1.03
C ALA A 60 15.64 -17.64 0.74
N GLY A 61 14.76 -17.18 -0.16
CA GLY A 61 13.49 -17.84 -0.46
C GLY A 61 12.35 -17.48 0.51
N ASN A 62 12.53 -16.47 1.36
CA ASN A 62 11.47 -15.95 2.23
C ASN A 62 10.56 -15.02 1.43
N ASP A 63 9.26 -15.01 1.77
CA ASP A 63 8.32 -14.04 1.21
C ASP A 63 8.57 -12.64 1.75
N VAL A 64 8.60 -11.66 0.84
CA VAL A 64 8.60 -10.24 1.15
C VAL A 64 7.34 -9.63 0.57
N PHE A 65 6.44 -9.22 1.45
CA PHE A 65 5.21 -8.54 1.13
C PHE A 65 5.48 -7.06 0.91
N GLN A 66 4.96 -6.49 -0.18
CA GLN A 66 5.16 -5.09 -0.53
C GLN A 66 3.80 -4.44 -0.76
N MET A 67 3.49 -3.44 0.05
CA MET A 67 2.21 -2.73 0.05
C MET A 67 2.42 -1.25 -0.28
N MET A 68 1.84 -0.80 -1.39
CA MET A 68 1.74 0.61 -1.74
C MET A 68 0.33 1.10 -1.40
N PHE A 69 0.22 2.22 -0.70
CA PHE A 69 -1.05 2.87 -0.42
C PHE A 69 -0.89 4.38 -0.50
N ASN A 70 -1.58 5.02 -1.45
CA ASN A 70 -1.63 6.47 -1.52
C ASN A 70 -2.89 6.95 -2.23
N THR A 71 -3.92 7.23 -1.44
CA THR A 71 -5.23 7.67 -1.94
C THR A 71 -5.33 9.18 -2.13
N GLN A 72 -4.23 9.95 -2.01
CA GLN A 72 -4.26 11.42 -1.98
C GLN A 72 -4.97 12.06 -3.20
N ALA A 73 -4.98 11.36 -4.34
CA ALA A 73 -5.52 11.86 -5.60
C ALA A 73 -7.00 11.49 -5.80
N LEU A 74 -7.58 10.68 -4.90
CA LEU A 74 -9.02 10.41 -4.93
C LEU A 74 -9.76 11.65 -4.40
N GLY A 75 -10.90 11.98 -5.00
CA GLY A 75 -11.70 13.12 -4.57
C GLY A 75 -11.21 14.45 -5.17
N GLY A 76 -10.82 14.45 -6.44
CA GLY A 76 -10.53 15.67 -7.22
C GLY A 76 -9.09 15.79 -7.72
N GLY A 77 -8.39 14.67 -7.90
CA GLY A 77 -7.00 14.63 -8.38
C GLY A 77 -5.97 15.11 -7.34
N LEU A 78 -4.74 15.40 -7.79
CA LEU A 78 -3.59 15.71 -6.92
C LEU A 78 -3.74 16.97 -6.05
N SER A 79 -4.68 17.85 -6.41
CA SER A 79 -5.04 19.06 -5.64
C SER A 79 -6.48 19.00 -5.12
N GLY A 80 -7.04 17.79 -5.05
CA GLY A 80 -8.40 17.52 -4.60
C GLY A 80 -8.55 17.57 -3.08
N ASN A 81 -9.48 16.78 -2.55
CA ASN A 81 -9.80 16.77 -1.13
C ASN A 81 -8.84 15.93 -0.26
N GLY A 82 -7.80 15.34 -0.86
CA GLY A 82 -6.80 14.54 -0.17
C GLY A 82 -7.21 13.09 0.08
N GLY A 83 -8.16 12.55 -0.67
CA GLY A 83 -8.47 11.13 -0.66
C GLY A 83 -9.49 10.71 0.39
N ASP A 84 -10.51 11.55 0.66
CA ASP A 84 -11.65 11.24 1.54
C ASP A 84 -11.28 10.66 2.93
N GLY A 85 -10.07 10.95 3.42
CA GLY A 85 -9.56 10.43 4.68
C GLY A 85 -9.36 8.91 4.70
N TRP A 86 -9.18 8.25 3.56
CA TRP A 86 -8.89 6.81 3.52
C TRP A 86 -7.58 6.47 4.23
N LEU A 87 -7.65 5.48 5.11
CA LEU A 87 -6.54 4.90 5.86
C LEU A 87 -6.44 3.41 5.58
N ARG A 88 -5.21 2.91 5.52
CA ARG A 88 -4.91 1.49 5.44
C ARG A 88 -4.59 0.96 6.83
N VAL A 89 -5.43 0.07 7.34
CA VAL A 89 -5.30 -0.53 8.67
C VAL A 89 -4.79 -1.95 8.52
N LEU A 90 -3.70 -2.26 9.22
CA LEU A 90 -3.13 -3.61 9.31
C LEU A 90 -3.33 -4.10 10.75
N GLU A 91 -4.06 -5.20 10.89
CA GLU A 91 -4.28 -5.86 12.17
C GLU A 91 -3.45 -7.15 12.22
N PHE A 92 -2.52 -7.22 13.16
CA PHE A 92 -1.67 -8.38 13.39
C PHE A 92 -2.37 -9.32 14.37
N MET A 93 -2.69 -10.52 13.91
CA MET A 93 -3.51 -11.44 14.66
C MET A 93 -2.72 -12.14 15.77
N PRO A 94 -3.41 -12.62 16.83
CA PRO A 94 -2.76 -13.29 17.95
C PRO A 94 -2.01 -14.58 17.59
N ASP A 95 -2.23 -15.15 16.40
CA ASP A 95 -1.48 -16.31 15.89
C ASP A 95 -0.03 -15.98 15.52
N GLY A 96 0.33 -14.69 15.49
CA GLY A 96 1.68 -14.21 15.19
C GLY A 96 2.06 -14.28 13.72
N LYS A 97 1.12 -14.64 12.83
CA LYS A 97 1.37 -14.85 11.40
C LYS A 97 0.40 -14.10 10.51
N THR A 98 -0.87 -14.10 10.85
CA THR A 98 -1.92 -13.53 10.00
C THR A 98 -1.96 -12.02 10.15
N VAL A 99 -1.98 -11.32 9.02
CA VAL A 99 -2.23 -9.88 8.96
C VAL A 99 -3.52 -9.66 8.19
N HIS A 100 -4.52 -9.07 8.85
CA HIS A 100 -5.72 -8.58 8.20
C HIS A 100 -5.52 -7.15 7.73
N VAL A 101 -5.92 -6.88 6.51
CA VAL A 101 -5.80 -5.57 5.87
C VAL A 101 -7.20 -5.08 5.57
N ILE A 102 -7.54 -3.90 6.08
CA ILE A 102 -8.76 -3.19 5.71
C ILE A 102 -8.43 -1.74 5.32
N THR A 103 -9.21 -1.19 4.41
CA THR A 103 -9.18 0.24 4.08
C THR A 103 -10.41 0.91 4.67
N TYR A 104 -10.18 1.94 5.49
CA TYR A 104 -11.20 2.57 6.32
C TYR A 104 -11.11 4.11 6.24
N SER A 105 -12.26 4.80 6.18
CA SER A 105 -12.33 6.26 6.23
C SER A 105 -13.02 6.74 7.52
N PRO A 106 -12.28 7.43 8.43
CA PRO A 106 -12.88 8.10 9.58
C PRO A 106 -13.89 9.18 9.18
N LEU A 107 -13.67 9.84 8.03
CA LEU A 107 -14.58 10.85 7.49
C LEU A 107 -15.98 10.27 7.28
N PHE A 108 -16.06 9.12 6.62
CA PHE A 108 -17.34 8.45 6.39
C PHE A 108 -17.89 7.80 7.66
N ALA A 109 -17.03 7.23 8.50
CA ALA A 109 -17.45 6.55 9.73
C ALA A 109 -18.12 7.47 10.75
N PHE A 110 -17.70 8.74 10.81
CA PHE A 110 -18.16 9.70 11.81
C PHE A 110 -19.67 9.96 11.74
N SER A 111 -20.26 9.97 10.55
CA SER A 111 -21.68 10.31 10.36
C SER A 111 -22.55 9.06 10.18
N PRO A 112 -23.70 8.94 10.88
CA PRO A 112 -24.65 7.84 10.67
C PRO A 112 -25.15 7.73 9.22
N ARG A 113 -25.12 8.83 8.46
CA ARG A 113 -25.55 8.87 7.06
C ARG A 113 -24.52 8.26 6.12
N THR A 114 -23.25 8.25 6.48
CA THR A 114 -22.13 7.81 5.62
C THR A 114 -21.39 6.61 6.19
N LYS A 115 -21.64 6.19 7.43
CA LYS A 115 -20.90 5.10 8.09
C LYS A 115 -20.88 3.78 7.32
N HIS A 116 -21.90 3.53 6.49
CA HIS A 116 -21.99 2.34 5.65
C HIS A 116 -21.01 2.35 4.46
N LEU A 117 -20.39 3.50 4.18
CA LEU A 117 -19.33 3.70 3.18
C LEU A 117 -17.93 3.67 3.82
N ALA A 118 -17.83 3.53 5.15
CA ALA A 118 -16.57 3.74 5.86
C ALA A 118 -15.53 2.66 5.65
N VAL A 119 -15.93 1.48 5.15
CA VAL A 119 -15.02 0.37 4.87
C VAL A 119 -15.15 0.01 3.40
N ASP A 120 -14.02 0.02 2.70
CA ASP A 120 -13.96 -0.45 1.33
C ASP A 120 -13.70 -1.96 1.30
N THR A 121 -14.64 -2.72 0.74
CA THR A 121 -14.60 -4.19 0.72
C THR A 121 -14.04 -4.75 -0.58
N ALA A 122 -13.45 -3.93 -1.46
CA ALA A 122 -12.84 -4.44 -2.67
C ALA A 122 -11.66 -5.37 -2.33
N PRO A 123 -11.35 -6.40 -3.14
CA PRO A 123 -10.30 -7.36 -2.83
C PRO A 123 -8.90 -6.76 -2.62
N TYR A 124 -8.61 -5.60 -3.23
CA TYR A 124 -7.35 -4.87 -3.05
C TYR A 124 -7.31 -3.96 -1.81
N ASN A 125 -8.42 -3.87 -1.08
CA ASN A 125 -8.64 -3.04 0.09
C ASN A 125 -9.05 -3.83 1.35
N SER A 126 -9.57 -5.04 1.17
CA SER A 126 -9.93 -5.96 2.25
C SER A 126 -9.40 -7.35 1.94
N PHE A 127 -8.30 -7.74 2.59
CA PHE A 127 -7.65 -9.04 2.36
C PHE A 127 -6.81 -9.47 3.57
N SER A 128 -6.23 -10.66 3.50
CA SER A 128 -5.32 -11.18 4.53
C SER A 128 -4.09 -11.79 3.87
N PHE A 129 -2.97 -11.75 4.58
CA PHE A 129 -1.76 -12.47 4.19
C PHE A 129 -1.06 -13.03 5.43
N ILE A 130 -0.14 -13.98 5.21
CA ILE A 130 0.53 -14.72 6.27
C ILE A 130 2.02 -14.38 6.22
N ILE A 131 2.57 -13.89 7.32
CA ILE A 131 4.01 -13.68 7.52
C ILE A 131 4.55 -14.95 8.20
N GLU A 132 5.42 -15.70 7.53
CA GLU A 132 6.10 -16.90 8.07
C GLU A 132 7.61 -16.74 8.15
#